data_AF-K0THX3-F1
#
_entry.id   AF-K0THX3-F1
#
_cell.length_a   1.000
_cell.length_b   1.000
_cell.length_c   1.000
_cell.angle_alpha   90.00
_cell.angle_beta   90.00
_cell.angle_gamma   90.00
#
_symmetry.space_group_name_H-M   'P 1'
#
loop_
_entity.id
_entity.type
_entity.pdbx_description
1 polymer ?
#
loop_
_entity_poly.entity_id
_entity_poly.type
_entity_poly.pdbx_seq_one_letter_code
_entity_poly.pdbx_strand_id
1 'polypeptide(L)'
;MNWPTTQQEQEDNKERRLGGRRLHEVTWLMAHNAHANTVGNPIAEAVANQRLRIYDQLSIVGVRGLMLDVRWAQGAIKLVHGPVDYGLLSDVLLNEVVPFMDSNRNSVITLDLQTLGDQDLLMNGLRNLLASVNLTGFTDKIFRINDDKWSNHTNWPTLDELRSAGQRIIVLSDSQIIQSSHIGIMWKFNITRLESRLQVNPNLLGGGDNGWGVLFPRVLACTEANGQHLAPNYIAVDWADVGEGKQVVDYLNGVIDTIGTGERCIADENCATGSCNRSSKRCQCQLCEGLGCPGCSPSQTCALEDKGEHICAVPSMGFASQDYQSDAMGKISFSVPTTMPCIVLILFLFVRNK
;
A
#
# COMPACT_ATOMS: atom_id res chain seq x y z
N MET A 1 6.60 -35.66 -3.03
CA MET A 1 7.35 -35.02 -4.14
C MET A 1 6.74 -33.63 -4.27
N ASN A 2 7.35 -32.63 -3.63
CA ASN A 2 6.81 -31.26 -3.63
C ASN A 2 7.37 -30.54 -4.85
N TRP A 3 6.51 -30.22 -5.81
CA TRP A 3 6.83 -29.32 -6.90
C TRP A 3 7.02 -27.91 -6.32
N PRO A 4 8.00 -27.12 -6.80
CA PRO A 4 8.10 -25.73 -6.38
C PRO A 4 6.84 -24.99 -6.81
N THR A 5 6.17 -24.34 -5.85
CA THR A 5 5.01 -23.48 -6.09
C THR A 5 5.40 -22.31 -6.99
N THR A 6 4.55 -21.96 -7.94
CA THR A 6 4.83 -20.84 -8.87
C THR A 6 4.87 -19.50 -8.10
N GLN A 7 5.54 -18.47 -8.64
CA GLN A 7 5.55 -17.13 -8.04
C GLN A 7 4.14 -16.59 -7.80
N GLN A 8 3.21 -16.86 -8.73
CA GLN A 8 1.80 -16.52 -8.59
C GLN A 8 1.15 -17.25 -7.41
N GLU A 9 1.41 -18.55 -7.25
CA GLU A 9 0.87 -19.33 -6.13
C GLU A 9 1.41 -18.85 -4.77
N GLN A 10 2.68 -18.43 -4.73
CA GLN A 10 3.25 -17.81 -3.52
C GLN A 10 2.54 -16.49 -3.19
N GLU A 11 2.31 -15.64 -4.18
CA GLU A 11 1.62 -14.36 -3.96
C GLU A 11 0.14 -14.57 -3.55
N ASP A 12 -0.56 -15.50 -4.20
CA ASP A 12 -1.91 -15.91 -3.81
C ASP A 12 -1.97 -16.42 -2.36
N ASN A 13 -0.97 -17.21 -1.94
CA ASN A 13 -0.89 -17.70 -0.56
C ASN A 13 -0.63 -16.55 0.42
N LYS A 14 0.21 -15.57 0.07
CA LYS A 14 0.40 -14.36 0.89
C LYS A 14 -0.89 -13.56 1.01
N GLU A 15 -1.61 -13.35 -0.08
CA GLU A 15 -2.89 -12.65 -0.07
C GLU A 15 -3.93 -13.34 0.81
N ARG A 16 -4.02 -14.67 0.74
CA ARG A 16 -4.96 -15.45 1.58
C ARG A 16 -4.65 -15.32 3.06
N ARG A 17 -3.37 -15.25 3.46
CA ARG A 17 -2.98 -15.02 4.87
C ARG A 17 -3.49 -13.70 5.44
N LEU A 18 -3.76 -12.71 4.58
CA LEU A 18 -4.31 -11.41 4.99
C LEU A 18 -5.84 -11.41 5.08
N GLY A 19 -6.51 -12.50 4.73
CA GLY A 19 -7.96 -12.59 4.56
C GLY A 19 -8.80 -12.08 5.74
N GLY A 20 -8.41 -12.46 6.96
CA GLY A 20 -9.10 -12.03 8.19
C GLY A 20 -8.84 -10.59 8.61
N ARG A 21 -7.90 -9.89 7.97
CA ARG A 21 -7.56 -8.50 8.29
C ARG A 21 -8.53 -7.55 7.60
N ARG A 22 -8.84 -6.43 8.26
CA ARG A 22 -9.63 -5.34 7.67
C ARG A 22 -8.81 -4.57 6.66
N LEU A 23 -9.46 -3.95 5.67
CA LEU A 23 -8.77 -3.17 4.64
C LEU A 23 -7.80 -2.14 5.22
N HIS A 24 -8.21 -1.42 6.26
CA HIS A 24 -7.42 -0.38 6.93
C HIS A 24 -6.32 -0.92 7.86
N GLU A 25 -6.24 -2.23 8.08
CA GLU A 25 -5.16 -2.82 8.87
C GLU A 25 -3.98 -3.22 7.97
N VAL A 26 -4.20 -3.32 6.67
CA VAL A 26 -3.22 -3.84 5.71
C VAL A 26 -2.43 -2.70 5.06
N THR A 27 -1.12 -2.89 4.96
CA THR A 27 -0.22 -2.07 4.15
C THR A 27 -0.16 -2.62 2.73
N TRP A 28 -0.16 -1.75 1.74
CA TRP A 28 -0.15 -2.08 0.33
C TRP A 28 1.00 -1.35 -0.37
N LEU A 29 1.73 -2.05 -1.23
CA LEU A 29 2.65 -1.40 -2.15
C LEU A 29 1.82 -0.73 -3.25
N MET A 30 2.11 0.54 -3.52
CA MET A 30 1.45 1.32 -4.55
C MET A 30 2.46 1.80 -5.59
N ALA A 31 2.11 1.72 -6.86
CA ALA A 31 2.87 2.37 -7.91
C ALA A 31 2.42 3.83 -8.03
N HIS A 32 3.35 4.75 -7.77
CA HIS A 32 3.12 6.18 -7.97
C HIS A 32 3.11 6.50 -9.47
N ASN A 33 2.10 7.25 -9.94
CA ASN A 33 1.86 7.53 -11.35
C ASN A 33 2.00 6.29 -12.23
N ALA A 34 1.27 5.23 -11.89
CA ALA A 34 1.41 3.89 -12.45
C ALA A 34 1.30 3.86 -13.99
N HIS A 35 0.53 4.77 -14.58
CA HIS A 35 0.38 4.92 -16.02
C HIS A 35 1.61 5.50 -16.71
N ALA A 36 2.42 6.29 -16.01
CA ALA A 36 3.61 6.95 -16.55
C ALA A 36 4.77 5.95 -16.67
N ASN A 37 4.66 5.01 -17.59
CA ASN A 37 5.63 3.93 -17.77
C ASN A 37 6.39 4.00 -19.11
N THR A 38 7.51 3.31 -19.22
CA THR A 38 8.38 3.34 -20.41
C THR A 38 7.96 2.39 -21.53
N VAL A 39 6.95 1.53 -21.32
CA VAL A 39 6.48 0.60 -22.35
C VAL A 39 5.70 1.35 -23.43
N GLY A 40 6.13 1.24 -24.67
CA GLY A 40 5.40 1.78 -25.82
C GLY A 40 5.53 3.30 -26.04
N ASN A 41 6.29 4.02 -25.19
CA ASN A 41 6.54 5.46 -25.39
C ASN A 41 8.01 5.84 -25.07
N PRO A 42 8.90 5.86 -26.07
CA PRO A 42 10.32 6.20 -25.88
C PRO A 42 10.58 7.63 -25.40
N ILE A 43 9.66 8.57 -25.65
CA ILE A 43 9.78 9.97 -25.21
C ILE A 43 9.54 10.09 -23.70
N ALA A 44 8.86 9.12 -23.10
CA ALA A 44 8.44 9.13 -21.70
C ALA A 44 9.56 8.80 -20.71
N GLU A 45 10.70 8.23 -21.10
CA GLU A 45 11.70 7.74 -20.14
C GLU A 45 12.20 8.82 -19.14
N ALA A 46 12.30 10.07 -19.59
CA ALA A 46 12.73 11.18 -18.74
C ALA A 46 11.66 11.66 -17.72
N VAL A 47 10.39 11.32 -17.95
CA VAL A 47 9.23 11.74 -17.12
C VAL A 47 8.37 10.55 -16.69
N ALA A 48 8.90 9.34 -16.83
CA ALA A 48 8.27 8.10 -16.42
C ALA A 48 8.56 7.85 -14.95
N ASN A 49 7.57 7.27 -14.28
CA ASN A 49 7.66 6.80 -12.91
C ASN A 49 7.79 5.29 -12.86
N GLN A 50 7.51 4.54 -13.94
CA GLN A 50 7.54 3.07 -13.93
C GLN A 50 8.24 2.49 -15.17
N ARG A 51 8.85 1.29 -15.08
CA ARG A 51 9.34 0.55 -16.27
C ARG A 51 8.29 -0.33 -16.91
N LEU A 52 7.40 -0.85 -16.09
CA LEU A 52 6.45 -1.88 -16.46
C LEU A 52 5.08 -1.26 -16.77
N ARG A 53 4.32 -1.87 -17.69
CA ARG A 53 2.90 -1.55 -17.86
C ARG A 53 2.08 -1.95 -16.62
N ILE A 54 0.88 -1.42 -16.47
CA ILE A 54 0.07 -1.60 -15.25
C ILE A 54 -0.21 -3.07 -14.95
N TYR A 55 -0.50 -3.89 -15.97
CA TYR A 55 -0.72 -5.33 -15.78
C TYR A 55 0.50 -6.03 -15.12
N ASP A 56 1.71 -5.66 -15.52
CA ASP A 56 2.95 -6.26 -15.03
C ASP A 56 3.33 -5.73 -13.65
N GLN A 57 3.03 -4.46 -13.36
CA GLN A 57 3.13 -3.93 -12.00
C GLN A 57 2.25 -4.74 -11.03
N LEU A 58 1.02 -5.07 -11.43
CA LEU A 58 0.09 -5.86 -10.63
C LEU A 58 0.51 -7.34 -10.50
N SER A 59 0.89 -7.97 -11.61
CA SER A 59 1.11 -9.43 -11.69
C SER A 59 2.53 -9.89 -11.36
N ILE A 60 3.55 -9.10 -11.72
CA ILE A 60 4.97 -9.49 -11.51
C ILE A 60 5.50 -8.85 -10.22
N VAL A 61 5.29 -7.56 -10.03
CA VAL A 61 5.79 -6.83 -8.85
C VAL A 61 4.90 -7.08 -7.63
N GLY A 62 3.59 -7.24 -7.85
CA GLY A 62 2.63 -7.43 -6.76
C GLY A 62 2.17 -6.13 -6.11
N VAL A 63 2.22 -5.00 -6.84
CA VAL A 63 1.58 -3.77 -6.34
C VAL A 63 0.07 -3.98 -6.24
N ARG A 64 -0.56 -3.32 -5.28
CA ARG A 64 -2.02 -3.36 -5.08
C ARG A 64 -2.63 -1.98 -5.03
N GLY A 65 -1.83 -0.92 -4.98
CA GLY A 65 -2.27 0.45 -5.29
C GLY A 65 -1.75 0.91 -6.64
N LEU A 66 -2.57 1.64 -7.38
CA LEU A 66 -2.21 2.33 -8.62
C LEU A 66 -2.63 3.79 -8.49
N MET A 67 -1.67 4.71 -8.40
CA MET A 67 -1.97 6.14 -8.50
C MET A 67 -2.00 6.55 -9.96
N LEU A 68 -3.07 7.22 -10.38
CA LEU A 68 -3.34 7.59 -11.76
C LEU A 68 -3.68 9.08 -11.85
N ASP A 69 -2.89 9.82 -12.60
CA ASP A 69 -3.18 11.20 -12.96
C ASP A 69 -4.21 11.23 -14.09
N VAL A 70 -5.42 11.67 -13.78
CA VAL A 70 -6.55 11.67 -14.70
C VAL A 70 -6.97 13.09 -15.07
N ARG A 71 -7.21 13.31 -16.36
CA ARG A 71 -7.66 14.60 -16.90
C ARG A 71 -8.75 14.38 -17.93
N TRP A 72 -9.81 15.19 -17.89
CA TRP A 72 -10.73 15.27 -19.03
C TRP A 72 -10.10 16.08 -20.16
N ALA A 73 -9.95 15.48 -21.33
CA ALA A 73 -9.51 16.18 -22.54
C ALA A 73 -10.00 15.48 -23.81
N GLN A 74 -10.38 16.26 -24.82
CA GLN A 74 -10.75 15.74 -26.15
C GLN A 74 -11.89 14.70 -26.10
N GLY A 75 -12.85 14.86 -25.18
CA GLY A 75 -14.00 13.97 -25.06
C GLY A 75 -13.73 12.65 -24.34
N ALA A 76 -12.56 12.47 -23.73
CA ALA A 76 -12.20 11.26 -23.01
C ALA A 76 -11.41 11.57 -21.73
N ILE A 77 -11.24 10.55 -20.88
CA ILE A 77 -10.36 10.62 -19.72
C ILE A 77 -8.96 10.19 -20.15
N LYS A 78 -8.02 11.13 -20.12
CA LYS A 78 -6.61 10.94 -20.42
C LYS A 78 -5.82 10.62 -19.15
N LEU A 79 -4.81 9.78 -19.32
CA LEU A 79 -3.77 9.51 -18.34
C LEU A 79 -2.55 10.36 -18.69
N VAL A 80 -2.16 11.27 -17.81
CA VAL A 80 -1.18 12.32 -18.16
C VAL A 80 -0.12 12.43 -17.07
N HIS A 81 1.12 12.76 -17.39
CA HIS A 81 2.10 13.07 -16.35
C HIS A 81 3.03 14.18 -16.85
N GLY A 82 3.03 15.30 -16.14
CA GLY A 82 3.59 16.55 -16.65
C GLY A 82 2.98 16.91 -18.02
N PRO A 83 3.79 17.14 -19.07
CA PRO A 83 3.30 17.50 -20.39
C PRO A 83 2.87 16.29 -21.26
N VAL A 84 3.11 15.05 -20.81
CA VAL A 84 2.96 13.85 -21.64
C VAL A 84 1.59 13.20 -21.45
N ASP A 85 0.95 12.82 -22.56
CA ASP A 85 -0.25 11.96 -22.61
C ASP A 85 0.18 10.50 -22.78
N TYR A 86 -0.25 9.64 -21.85
CA TYR A 86 0.02 8.21 -21.80
C TYR A 86 -1.17 7.36 -22.29
N GLY A 87 -2.20 7.99 -22.85
CA GLY A 87 -3.34 7.32 -23.45
C GLY A 87 -4.63 7.46 -22.64
N LEU A 88 -5.57 6.54 -22.87
CA LEU A 88 -6.91 6.60 -22.31
C LEU A 88 -7.02 5.74 -21.05
N LEU A 89 -7.74 6.24 -20.05
CA LEU A 89 -8.10 5.43 -18.88
C LEU A 89 -8.91 4.19 -19.28
N SER A 90 -9.78 4.30 -20.29
CA SER A 90 -10.55 3.15 -20.81
C SER A 90 -9.67 1.99 -21.25
N ASP A 91 -8.55 2.29 -21.91
CA ASP A 91 -7.68 1.26 -22.47
C ASP A 91 -6.92 0.53 -21.35
N VAL A 92 -6.48 1.26 -20.33
CA VAL A 92 -5.89 0.68 -19.13
C VAL A 92 -6.89 -0.20 -18.38
N LEU A 93 -8.13 0.29 -18.19
CA LEU A 93 -9.16 -0.50 -17.49
C LEU A 93 -9.48 -1.80 -18.25
N LEU A 94 -9.73 -1.71 -19.55
CA LEU A 94 -10.17 -2.85 -20.36
C LEU A 94 -9.05 -3.85 -20.68
N ASN A 95 -7.82 -3.38 -20.89
CA ASN A 95 -6.74 -4.24 -21.38
C ASN A 95 -5.73 -4.62 -20.29
N GLU A 96 -5.80 -4.01 -19.10
CA GLU A 96 -4.83 -4.27 -18.01
C GLU A 96 -5.53 -4.61 -16.70
N VAL A 97 -6.40 -3.73 -16.20
CA VAL A 97 -7.00 -3.90 -14.88
C VAL A 97 -8.04 -5.02 -14.87
N VAL A 98 -8.99 -5.01 -15.82
CA VAL A 98 -10.04 -6.06 -15.93
C VAL A 98 -9.41 -7.46 -16.09
N PRO A 99 -8.48 -7.69 -17.06
CA PRO A 99 -7.85 -9.00 -17.21
C PRO A 99 -7.10 -9.48 -15.96
N PHE A 100 -6.42 -8.57 -15.25
CA PHE A 100 -5.77 -8.90 -13.99
C PHE A 100 -6.80 -9.32 -12.94
N MET A 101 -7.88 -8.54 -12.75
CA MET A 101 -8.90 -8.81 -11.74
C MET A 101 -9.68 -10.10 -12.02
N ASP A 102 -9.84 -10.49 -13.28
CA ASP A 102 -10.49 -11.75 -13.65
C ASP A 102 -9.59 -12.96 -13.39
N SER A 103 -8.29 -12.82 -13.66
CA SER A 103 -7.30 -13.89 -13.45
C SER A 103 -6.89 -14.05 -11.98
N ASN A 104 -6.99 -12.98 -11.18
CA ASN A 104 -6.51 -12.92 -9.79
C ASN A 104 -7.69 -12.65 -8.84
N ARG A 105 -8.43 -13.70 -8.49
CA ARG A 105 -9.70 -13.59 -7.74
C ARG A 105 -9.53 -13.20 -6.26
N ASN A 106 -8.34 -13.40 -5.70
CA ASN A 106 -8.03 -13.04 -4.31
C ASN A 106 -7.52 -11.59 -4.17
N SER A 107 -7.10 -10.97 -5.28
CA SER A 107 -6.50 -9.64 -5.20
C SER A 107 -7.56 -8.58 -4.93
N VAL A 108 -7.24 -7.69 -4.00
CA VAL A 108 -7.94 -6.43 -3.77
C VAL A 108 -6.99 -5.32 -4.22
N ILE A 109 -7.47 -4.39 -5.05
CA ILE A 109 -6.66 -3.29 -5.57
C ILE A 109 -7.29 -1.94 -5.26
N THR A 110 -6.45 -0.91 -5.27
CA THR A 110 -6.85 0.48 -5.12
C THR A 110 -6.47 1.27 -6.36
N LEU A 111 -7.44 1.95 -6.96
CA LEU A 111 -7.23 2.99 -7.96
C LEU A 111 -7.28 4.33 -7.23
N ASP A 112 -6.16 5.03 -7.14
CA ASP A 112 -6.06 6.36 -6.54
C ASP A 112 -5.98 7.42 -7.64
N LEU A 113 -7.04 8.21 -7.80
CA LEU A 113 -7.19 9.18 -8.87
C LEU A 113 -6.69 10.56 -8.42
N GLN A 114 -5.58 11.00 -9.00
CA GLN A 114 -5.13 12.38 -8.91
C GLN A 114 -5.78 13.19 -10.04
N THR A 115 -6.66 14.13 -9.67
CA THR A 115 -7.52 14.81 -10.65
C THR A 115 -6.89 16.09 -11.17
N LEU A 116 -6.91 16.26 -12.50
CA LEU A 116 -6.32 17.41 -13.18
C LEU A 116 -7.35 18.07 -14.12
N GLY A 117 -7.31 19.40 -14.20
CA GLY A 117 -8.19 20.18 -15.09
C GLY A 117 -9.63 20.31 -14.56
N ASP A 118 -10.60 20.31 -15.48
CA ASP A 118 -12.02 20.49 -15.17
C ASP A 118 -12.61 19.21 -14.55
N GLN A 119 -12.96 19.31 -13.26
CA GLN A 119 -13.43 18.18 -12.47
C GLN A 119 -14.90 17.83 -12.72
N ASP A 120 -15.74 18.78 -13.16
CA ASP A 120 -17.15 18.51 -13.51
C ASP A 120 -17.23 17.71 -14.80
N LEU A 121 -16.44 18.10 -15.81
CA LEU A 121 -16.32 17.34 -17.04
C LEU A 121 -15.69 15.96 -16.78
N LEU A 122 -14.68 15.88 -15.91
CA LEU A 122 -14.09 14.61 -15.50
C LEU A 122 -15.13 13.69 -14.83
N MET A 123 -15.96 14.21 -13.91
CA MET A 123 -17.01 13.42 -13.26
C MET A 123 -18.03 12.88 -14.27
N ASN A 124 -18.45 13.70 -15.22
CA ASN A 124 -19.35 13.26 -16.29
C ASN A 124 -18.69 12.20 -17.19
N GLY A 125 -17.41 12.39 -17.52
CA GLY A 125 -16.59 11.40 -18.20
C GLY A 125 -16.51 10.08 -17.45
N LEU A 126 -16.31 10.11 -16.12
CA LEU A 126 -16.20 8.92 -15.27
C LEU A 126 -17.51 8.14 -15.24
N ARG A 127 -18.65 8.82 -15.12
CA ARG A 127 -19.97 8.17 -15.20
C ARG A 127 -20.16 7.43 -16.53
N ASN A 128 -19.85 8.10 -17.64
CA ASN A 128 -19.98 7.51 -18.98
C ASN A 128 -19.01 6.35 -19.19
N LEU A 129 -17.76 6.50 -18.74
CA LEU A 129 -16.75 5.45 -18.83
C LEU A 129 -17.16 4.23 -18.00
N LEU A 130 -17.54 4.41 -16.73
CA LEU A 130 -17.93 3.31 -15.87
C LEU A 130 -19.17 2.58 -16.41
N ALA A 131 -20.14 3.31 -16.96
CA ALA A 131 -21.28 2.71 -17.65
C ALA A 131 -20.86 1.88 -18.87
N SER A 132 -19.90 2.35 -19.67
CA SER A 132 -19.45 1.63 -20.87
C SER A 132 -18.60 0.40 -20.55
N VAL A 133 -17.68 0.49 -19.58
CA VAL A 133 -16.86 -0.66 -19.18
C VAL A 133 -17.65 -1.67 -18.35
N ASN A 134 -18.84 -1.33 -17.85
CA ASN A 134 -19.63 -2.25 -17.04
C ASN A 134 -20.07 -3.53 -17.78
N LEU A 135 -20.02 -3.54 -19.12
CA LEU A 135 -20.24 -4.77 -19.90
C LEU A 135 -19.25 -5.89 -19.54
N THR A 136 -18.12 -5.55 -18.91
CA THR A 136 -17.12 -6.50 -18.39
C THR A 136 -17.38 -6.93 -16.94
N GLY A 137 -18.42 -6.41 -16.28
CA GLY A 137 -18.66 -6.55 -14.84
C GLY A 137 -17.69 -5.76 -13.97
N PHE A 138 -16.94 -4.80 -14.54
CA PHE A 138 -15.97 -3.99 -13.79
C PHE A 138 -16.62 -3.22 -12.63
N THR A 139 -17.79 -2.60 -12.83
CA THR A 139 -18.40 -1.78 -11.77
C THR A 139 -18.93 -2.62 -10.61
N ASP A 140 -19.32 -3.87 -10.85
CA ASP A 140 -19.71 -4.81 -9.80
C ASP A 140 -18.53 -5.17 -8.88
N LYS A 141 -17.30 -5.02 -9.38
CA LYS A 141 -16.07 -5.23 -8.60
C LYS A 141 -15.70 -4.01 -7.76
N ILE A 142 -16.34 -2.85 -7.94
CA ILE A 142 -16.05 -1.63 -7.16
C ILE A 142 -16.74 -1.72 -5.79
N PHE A 143 -15.97 -1.53 -4.73
CA PHE A 143 -16.49 -1.39 -3.38
C PHE A 143 -17.29 -0.10 -3.25
N ARG A 144 -18.53 -0.23 -2.79
CA ARG A 144 -19.44 0.88 -2.54
C ARG A 144 -19.92 0.78 -1.11
N ILE A 145 -19.49 1.69 -0.24
CA ILE A 145 -19.83 1.64 1.19
C ILE A 145 -21.35 1.66 1.46
N ASN A 146 -22.13 2.25 0.55
CA ASN A 146 -23.59 2.35 0.67
C ASN A 146 -24.34 1.21 -0.04
N ASP A 147 -23.65 0.19 -0.56
CA ASP A 147 -24.33 -0.99 -1.11
C ASP A 147 -25.02 -1.76 0.03
N ASP A 148 -26.23 -2.28 -0.21
CA ASP A 148 -27.04 -2.96 0.82
C ASP A 148 -26.30 -4.10 1.53
N LYS A 149 -25.37 -4.77 0.83
CA LYS A 149 -24.54 -5.85 1.39
C LYS A 149 -23.63 -5.39 2.55
N TRP A 150 -23.39 -4.10 2.68
CA TRP A 150 -22.57 -3.49 3.74
C TRP A 150 -23.41 -2.73 4.77
N SER A 151 -24.74 -2.79 4.71
CA SER A 151 -25.64 -2.02 5.59
C SER A 151 -25.42 -2.29 7.08
N ASN A 152 -24.88 -3.46 7.42
CA ASN A 152 -24.62 -3.89 8.79
C ASN A 152 -23.17 -3.65 9.24
N HIS A 153 -22.32 -3.07 8.38
CA HIS A 153 -20.92 -2.80 8.69
C HIS A 153 -20.77 -1.43 9.36
N THR A 154 -20.21 -1.43 10.57
CA THR A 154 -19.82 -0.23 11.32
C THR A 154 -18.30 -0.03 11.33
N ASN A 155 -17.58 -0.77 10.48
CA ASN A 155 -16.12 -0.71 10.33
C ASN A 155 -15.76 -1.30 8.95
N TRP A 156 -14.53 -1.07 8.44
CA TRP A 156 -14.07 -1.60 7.16
C TRP A 156 -14.26 -3.11 7.09
N PRO A 157 -14.73 -3.63 5.94
CA PRO A 157 -14.78 -5.06 5.70
C PRO A 157 -13.40 -5.72 5.77
N THR A 158 -13.38 -7.01 6.09
CA THR A 158 -12.19 -7.84 5.94
C THR A 158 -11.88 -8.08 4.45
N LEU A 159 -10.64 -8.46 4.15
CA LEU A 159 -10.28 -8.80 2.78
C LEU A 159 -11.09 -10.00 2.27
N ASP A 160 -11.39 -10.98 3.12
CA ASP A 160 -12.23 -12.12 2.74
C ASP A 160 -13.69 -11.73 2.51
N GLU A 161 -14.23 -10.76 3.25
CA GLU A 161 -15.55 -10.20 2.97
C GLU A 161 -15.58 -9.49 1.61
N LEU A 162 -14.60 -8.64 1.30
CA LEU A 162 -14.47 -7.96 0.00
C LEU A 162 -14.37 -8.97 -1.15
N ARG A 163 -13.55 -10.02 -0.98
CA ARG A 163 -13.39 -11.12 -1.94
C ARG A 163 -14.69 -11.86 -2.18
N SER A 164 -15.36 -12.25 -1.10
CA SER A 164 -16.63 -13.00 -1.14
C SER A 164 -17.75 -12.18 -1.78
N ALA A 165 -17.79 -10.88 -1.51
CA ALA A 165 -18.74 -9.94 -2.10
C ALA A 165 -18.46 -9.60 -3.58
N GLY A 166 -17.30 -10.02 -4.10
CA GLY A 166 -16.81 -9.67 -5.44
C GLY A 166 -16.32 -8.23 -5.57
N GLN A 167 -16.43 -7.41 -4.53
CA GLN A 167 -16.10 -5.99 -4.51
C GLN A 167 -14.66 -5.76 -4.04
N ARG A 168 -13.74 -5.89 -4.99
CA ARG A 168 -12.30 -5.95 -4.76
C ARG A 168 -11.53 -4.77 -5.35
N ILE A 169 -12.22 -3.75 -5.84
CA ILE A 169 -11.64 -2.51 -6.35
C ILE A 169 -12.06 -1.36 -5.44
N ILE A 170 -11.10 -0.73 -4.80
CA ILE A 170 -11.28 0.49 -4.03
C ILE A 170 -10.95 1.67 -4.96
N VAL A 171 -11.82 2.67 -5.05
CA VAL A 171 -11.53 3.87 -5.86
C VAL A 171 -11.45 5.09 -4.94
N LEU A 172 -10.28 5.70 -4.91
CA LEU A 172 -9.98 6.93 -4.16
C LEU A 172 -9.78 8.09 -5.14
N SER A 173 -10.05 9.31 -4.67
CA SER A 173 -9.86 10.54 -5.44
C SER A 173 -9.38 11.68 -4.54
N ASP A 174 -8.45 12.50 -5.03
CA ASP A 174 -8.05 13.75 -4.37
C ASP A 174 -9.12 14.85 -4.39
N SER A 175 -10.10 14.74 -5.28
CA SER A 175 -11.20 15.69 -5.45
C SER A 175 -12.48 15.24 -4.75
N GLN A 176 -13.07 16.14 -3.96
CA GLN A 176 -14.44 16.00 -3.44
C GLN A 176 -15.51 16.13 -4.53
N ILE A 177 -15.23 16.87 -5.61
CA ILE A 177 -16.19 17.10 -6.70
C ILE A 177 -16.54 15.79 -7.40
N ILE A 178 -15.55 14.92 -7.62
CA ILE A 178 -15.78 13.62 -8.26
C ILE A 178 -16.14 12.50 -7.26
N GLN A 179 -16.26 12.81 -5.96
CA GLN A 179 -16.70 11.84 -4.96
C GLN A 179 -18.13 11.38 -5.28
N SER A 180 -18.37 10.08 -5.25
CA SER A 180 -19.72 9.53 -5.43
C SER A 180 -19.86 8.14 -4.85
N SER A 181 -20.72 8.00 -3.84
CA SER A 181 -21.06 6.70 -3.25
C SER A 181 -21.79 5.78 -4.22
N HIS A 182 -22.53 6.33 -5.19
CA HIS A 182 -23.27 5.55 -6.18
C HIS A 182 -22.36 4.76 -7.11
N ILE A 183 -21.24 5.36 -7.55
CA ILE A 183 -20.23 4.73 -8.40
C ILE A 183 -18.95 4.33 -7.65
N GLY A 184 -18.97 4.42 -6.31
CA GLY A 184 -17.90 3.92 -5.44
C GLY A 184 -16.62 4.75 -5.39
N ILE A 185 -16.66 6.02 -5.79
CA ILE A 185 -15.50 6.93 -5.71
C ILE A 185 -15.51 7.60 -4.34
N MET A 186 -14.51 7.31 -3.51
CA MET A 186 -14.34 7.88 -2.19
C MET A 186 -13.33 9.03 -2.20
N TRP A 187 -13.60 10.07 -1.42
CA TRP A 187 -12.65 11.18 -1.26
C TRP A 187 -11.48 10.73 -0.38
N LYS A 188 -10.27 10.76 -0.94
CA LYS A 188 -9.09 10.17 -0.32
C LYS A 188 -8.79 10.78 1.04
N PHE A 189 -8.96 12.08 1.26
CA PHE A 189 -8.58 12.71 2.53
C PHE A 189 -9.54 12.41 3.70
N ASN A 190 -10.75 11.89 3.46
CA ASN A 190 -11.56 11.27 4.52
C ASN A 190 -10.97 9.94 5.00
N ILE A 191 -10.16 9.34 4.12
CA ILE A 191 -9.63 8.00 4.25
C ILE A 191 -8.18 8.11 4.72
N THR A 192 -7.30 8.82 4.01
CA THR A 192 -5.87 9.00 4.27
C THR A 192 -5.61 10.24 5.15
N ARG A 193 -5.11 10.06 6.39
CA ARG A 193 -4.92 11.17 7.35
C ARG A 193 -3.59 11.93 7.26
N LEU A 194 -2.53 11.32 6.73
CA LEU A 194 -1.18 11.87 6.72
C LEU A 194 -0.44 11.43 5.46
N GLU A 195 0.30 12.36 4.85
CA GLU A 195 1.32 12.10 3.83
C GLU A 195 2.70 12.44 4.40
N SER A 196 3.59 11.45 4.54
CA SER A 196 4.98 11.71 4.96
C SER A 196 5.85 12.07 3.76
N ARG A 197 6.40 13.29 3.76
CA ARG A 197 7.42 13.77 2.79
C ARG A 197 8.81 13.90 3.41
N LEU A 198 9.05 13.17 4.52
CA LEU A 198 10.28 13.31 5.29
C LEU A 198 11.49 12.84 4.48
N GLN A 199 12.54 13.65 4.49
CA GLN A 199 13.86 13.23 4.03
C GLN A 199 14.47 12.33 5.11
N VAL A 200 14.97 11.17 4.70
CA VAL A 200 15.67 10.22 5.57
C VAL A 200 17.12 10.14 5.15
N ASN A 201 17.99 9.68 6.06
CA ASN A 201 19.42 9.59 5.81
C ASN A 201 19.69 8.67 4.60
N PRO A 202 20.21 9.19 3.47
CA PRO A 202 20.45 8.40 2.28
C PRO A 202 21.62 7.41 2.44
N ASN A 203 22.38 7.50 3.53
CA ASN A 203 23.52 6.62 3.80
C ASN A 203 23.11 5.28 4.44
N LEU A 204 21.83 5.07 4.73
CA LEU A 204 21.33 3.78 5.21
C LEU A 204 21.43 2.74 4.08
N LEU A 205 22.00 1.57 4.39
CA LEU A 205 22.18 0.50 3.41
C LEU A 205 20.86 -0.25 3.23
N GLY A 206 20.58 -0.71 2.01
CA GLY A 206 19.37 -1.46 1.68
C GLY A 206 18.70 -0.95 0.41
N GLY A 207 19.15 -1.42 -0.76
CA GLY A 207 18.40 -1.41 -2.04
C GLY A 207 18.10 -0.09 -2.76
N GLY A 208 18.67 1.04 -2.33
CA GLY A 208 18.45 2.33 -2.99
C GLY A 208 17.16 3.03 -2.55
N ASP A 209 16.62 3.93 -3.37
CA ASP A 209 15.50 4.83 -2.99
C ASP A 209 14.22 4.10 -2.55
N ASN A 210 14.01 2.87 -3.07
CA ASN A 210 12.88 2.01 -2.74
C ASN A 210 13.26 0.84 -1.82
N GLY A 211 14.43 0.92 -1.21
CA GLY A 211 14.89 -0.14 -0.35
C GLY A 211 14.69 0.14 1.12
N TRP A 212 14.94 -0.88 1.91
CA TRP A 212 14.69 -0.90 3.36
C TRP A 212 15.27 0.31 4.11
N GLY A 213 16.51 0.69 3.80
CA GLY A 213 17.20 1.85 4.38
C GLY A 213 16.47 3.18 4.18
N VAL A 214 15.63 3.31 3.15
CA VAL A 214 14.86 4.53 2.86
C VAL A 214 13.40 4.38 3.27
N LEU A 215 12.77 3.25 2.93
CA LEU A 215 11.34 3.05 3.14
C LEU A 215 10.99 2.87 4.61
N PHE A 216 11.74 2.02 5.34
CA PHE A 216 11.36 1.64 6.69
C PHE A 216 11.48 2.77 7.72
N PRO A 217 12.54 3.61 7.72
CA PRO A 217 12.58 4.78 8.59
C PRO A 217 11.43 5.77 8.33
N ARG A 218 10.97 5.92 7.09
CA ARG A 218 9.79 6.74 6.77
C ARG A 218 8.51 6.12 7.28
N VAL A 219 8.40 4.79 7.24
CA VAL A 219 7.29 4.06 7.86
C VAL A 219 7.26 4.33 9.37
N LEU A 220 8.40 4.21 10.06
CA LEU A 220 8.48 4.51 11.50
C LEU A 220 8.06 5.95 11.80
N ALA A 221 8.60 6.91 11.06
CA ALA A 221 8.24 8.33 11.26
C ALA A 221 6.76 8.61 10.96
N CYS A 222 6.17 7.93 9.97
CA CYS A 222 4.74 8.04 9.68
C CYS A 222 3.87 7.39 10.77
N THR A 223 4.33 6.25 11.29
CA THR A 223 3.70 5.52 12.39
C THR A 223 3.68 6.35 13.67
N GLU A 224 4.79 7.04 13.96
CA GLU A 224 4.88 7.98 15.07
C GLU A 224 3.99 9.22 14.84
N ALA A 225 4.07 9.84 13.67
CA ALA A 225 3.31 11.05 13.35
C ALA A 225 1.79 10.86 13.38
N ASN A 226 1.29 9.63 13.19
CA ASN A 226 -0.14 9.35 13.25
C ASN A 226 -0.70 9.22 14.67
N GLY A 227 0.16 9.17 15.70
CA GLY A 227 -0.23 9.12 17.12
C GLY A 227 -1.01 7.87 17.54
N GLN A 228 -1.29 6.96 16.61
CA GLN A 228 -1.97 5.68 16.84
C GLN A 228 -1.02 4.50 16.72
N HIS A 229 0.25 4.76 16.35
CA HIS A 229 1.27 3.75 16.11
C HIS A 229 0.84 2.68 15.10
N LEU A 230 0.00 3.07 14.13
CA LEU A 230 -0.44 2.20 13.05
C LEU A 230 0.52 2.29 11.87
N ALA A 231 0.79 1.15 11.22
CA ALA A 231 1.51 1.13 9.96
C ALA A 231 0.73 1.91 8.88
N PRO A 232 1.41 2.52 7.90
CA PRO A 232 0.75 3.13 6.76
C PRO A 232 -0.01 2.06 5.96
N ASN A 233 -1.13 2.43 5.36
CA ASN A 233 -1.85 1.54 4.47
C ASN A 233 -1.27 1.52 3.07
N TYR A 234 -0.60 2.57 2.64
CA TYR A 234 -0.02 2.61 1.30
C TYR A 234 1.41 3.13 1.38
N ILE A 235 2.30 2.43 0.69
CA ILE A 235 3.68 2.85 0.41
C ILE A 235 3.74 3.06 -1.10
N ALA A 236 3.59 4.29 -1.56
CA ALA A 236 3.56 4.63 -2.98
C ALA A 236 4.94 4.98 -3.50
N VAL A 237 5.48 4.23 -4.46
CA VAL A 237 6.85 4.39 -4.96
C VAL A 237 6.90 4.57 -6.48
N ASP A 238 7.88 5.37 -6.92
CA ASP A 238 8.36 5.35 -8.29
C ASP A 238 9.21 4.09 -8.51
N TRP A 239 9.23 3.51 -9.70
CA TRP A 239 10.02 2.33 -10.07
C TRP A 239 9.74 1.15 -9.13
N ALA A 240 8.47 0.76 -9.02
CA ALA A 240 8.03 -0.26 -8.07
C ALA A 240 8.72 -1.63 -8.28
N ASP A 241 9.28 -1.88 -9.46
CA ASP A 241 10.11 -3.05 -9.78
C ASP A 241 11.53 -3.01 -9.18
N VAL A 242 11.93 -1.90 -8.58
CA VAL A 242 13.26 -1.67 -8.01
C VAL A 242 13.21 -1.60 -6.49
N GLY A 243 14.22 -2.16 -5.84
CA GLY A 243 14.38 -2.14 -4.38
C GLY A 243 13.56 -3.22 -3.69
N GLU A 244 13.32 -3.03 -2.39
CA GLU A 244 12.68 -4.03 -1.53
C GLU A 244 11.29 -3.62 -1.03
N GLY A 245 10.61 -2.70 -1.72
CA GLY A 245 9.27 -2.23 -1.33
C GLY A 245 8.26 -3.34 -1.02
N LYS A 246 8.24 -4.42 -1.81
CA LYS A 246 7.37 -5.58 -1.54
C LYS A 246 7.74 -6.30 -0.25
N GLN A 247 9.03 -6.43 0.06
CA GLN A 247 9.47 -7.05 1.31
C GLN A 247 9.10 -6.20 2.52
N VAL A 248 9.26 -4.87 2.41
CA VAL A 248 8.86 -3.93 3.47
C VAL A 248 7.36 -4.08 3.77
N VAL A 249 6.52 -4.12 2.74
CA VAL A 249 5.07 -4.32 2.90
C VAL A 249 4.73 -5.71 3.46
N ASP A 250 5.38 -6.76 2.98
CA ASP A 250 5.18 -8.12 3.49
C ASP A 250 5.54 -8.21 4.98
N TYR A 251 6.59 -7.51 5.42
CA TYR A 251 6.99 -7.44 6.82
C TYR A 251 5.96 -6.68 7.67
N LEU A 252 5.52 -5.50 7.22
CA LEU A 252 4.50 -4.69 7.93
C LEU A 252 3.18 -5.44 8.08
N ASN A 253 2.91 -6.37 7.16
CA ASN A 253 1.74 -7.22 7.21
C ASN A 253 1.94 -8.53 7.98
N GLY A 254 3.12 -8.79 8.56
CA GLY A 254 3.45 -10.04 9.25
C GLY A 254 3.48 -11.27 8.32
N VAL A 255 3.64 -11.06 7.02
CA VAL A 255 3.79 -12.13 6.02
C VAL A 255 5.19 -12.73 6.12
N ILE A 256 6.19 -11.90 6.37
CA ILE A 256 7.56 -12.29 6.70
C ILE A 256 7.93 -11.71 8.07
N ASP A 257 8.90 -12.33 8.74
CA ASP A 257 9.35 -12.02 10.10
C ASP A 257 10.73 -11.34 10.14
N THR A 258 11.38 -11.16 8.99
CA THR A 258 12.73 -10.58 8.88
C THR A 258 12.71 -9.21 8.19
N ILE A 259 13.32 -8.21 8.83
CA ILE A 259 13.73 -6.98 8.13
C ILE A 259 15.02 -7.24 7.36
N GLY A 260 15.09 -6.76 6.11
CA GLY A 260 16.34 -6.65 5.36
C GLY A 260 17.03 -8.00 5.13
N THR A 261 16.49 -8.85 4.25
CA THR A 261 17.17 -10.09 3.85
C THR A 261 18.37 -9.79 2.95
N GLY A 262 19.46 -9.28 3.52
CA GLY A 262 20.70 -9.06 2.76
C GLY A 262 21.45 -7.77 3.05
N GLU A 263 20.98 -6.92 3.95
CA GLU A 263 21.71 -5.69 4.31
C GLU A 263 23.00 -6.06 5.04
N ARG A 264 24.13 -5.76 4.40
CA ARG A 264 25.44 -5.83 5.04
C ARG A 264 25.68 -4.55 5.81
N CYS A 265 26.36 -4.63 6.94
CA CYS A 265 26.62 -3.46 7.77
C CYS A 265 28.03 -3.50 8.39
N ILE A 266 28.52 -2.32 8.78
CA ILE A 266 29.77 -2.14 9.52
C ILE A 266 29.48 -1.49 10.89
N ALA A 267 28.48 -0.61 10.93
CA ALA A 267 27.99 0.05 12.13
C ALA A 267 26.45 0.00 12.17
N ASP A 268 25.88 0.23 13.36
CA ASP A 268 24.43 0.22 13.62
C ASP A 268 23.68 1.24 12.75
N GLU A 269 24.29 2.40 12.52
CA GLU A 269 23.80 3.46 11.64
C GLU A 269 23.72 3.09 10.16
N ASN A 270 24.21 1.90 9.77
CA ASN A 270 24.03 1.39 8.41
C ASN A 270 22.72 0.61 8.25
N CYS A 271 22.06 0.27 9.35
CA CYS A 271 20.89 -0.60 9.36
C CYS A 271 19.61 0.19 9.53
N ALA A 272 18.57 -0.13 8.74
CA ALA A 272 17.24 0.44 8.92
C ALA A 272 16.65 0.15 10.32
N THR A 273 17.08 -0.96 10.93
CA THR A 273 16.74 -1.34 12.30
C THR A 273 17.54 -0.59 13.35
N GLY A 274 18.67 0.02 13.01
CA GLY A 274 19.61 0.57 13.98
C GLY A 274 20.41 -0.49 14.74
N SER A 275 20.51 -1.73 14.25
CA SER A 275 21.39 -2.75 14.85
C SER A 275 22.14 -3.58 13.82
N CYS A 276 23.47 -3.63 13.96
CA CYS A 276 24.40 -4.37 13.12
C CYS A 276 25.11 -5.48 13.90
N ASN A 277 24.98 -6.71 13.43
CA ASN A 277 25.84 -7.79 13.90
C ASN A 277 27.23 -7.65 13.28
N ARG A 278 28.22 -7.24 14.07
CA ARG A 278 29.59 -6.98 13.58
C ARG A 278 30.33 -8.24 13.13
N SER A 279 29.97 -9.40 13.69
CA SER A 279 30.61 -10.69 13.37
C SER A 279 30.14 -11.21 12.01
N SER A 280 28.82 -11.21 11.79
CA SER A 280 28.24 -11.66 10.51
C SER A 280 28.15 -10.54 9.47
N LYS A 281 28.39 -9.28 9.88
CA LYS A 281 28.24 -8.06 9.08
C LYS A 281 26.85 -7.94 8.48
N ARG A 282 25.81 -8.26 9.24
CA ARG A 282 24.41 -8.22 8.82
C ARG A 282 23.56 -7.40 9.76
N CYS A 283 22.63 -6.65 9.20
CA CYS A 283 21.61 -5.97 10.00
C CYS A 283 20.72 -6.99 10.72
N GLN A 284 20.33 -6.65 11.94
CA GLN A 284 19.55 -7.49 12.84
C GLN A 284 18.51 -6.64 13.57
N CYS A 285 17.61 -7.26 14.31
CA CYS A 285 16.63 -6.48 15.07
C CYS A 285 17.29 -5.64 16.17
N GLN A 286 16.65 -4.53 16.55
CA GLN A 286 17.08 -3.69 17.65
C GLN A 286 16.35 -4.09 18.93
N LEU A 287 17.11 -4.28 20.00
CA LEU A 287 16.56 -4.59 21.33
C LEU A 287 15.63 -3.46 21.79
N CYS A 288 14.43 -3.81 22.27
CA CYS A 288 13.48 -2.84 22.82
C CYS A 288 12.67 -3.47 23.97
N GLU A 289 12.11 -2.63 24.85
CA GLU A 289 11.44 -3.07 26.08
C GLU A 289 9.97 -3.51 25.87
N GLY A 290 9.53 -3.73 24.62
CA GLY A 290 8.14 -4.03 24.29
C GLY A 290 7.94 -4.86 23.03
N LEU A 291 6.67 -5.06 22.66
CA LEU A 291 6.26 -5.66 21.39
C LEU A 291 6.50 -4.67 20.24
N GLY A 292 6.92 -5.20 19.08
CA GLY A 292 7.06 -4.40 17.85
C GLY A 292 8.36 -3.61 17.75
N CYS A 293 9.50 -4.23 18.10
CA CYS A 293 10.82 -3.61 17.90
C CYS A 293 11.17 -3.48 16.41
N PRO A 294 11.97 -2.47 16.00
CA PRO A 294 12.58 -2.45 14.68
C PRO A 294 13.32 -3.76 14.40
N GLY A 295 12.91 -4.47 13.35
CA GLY A 295 13.53 -5.74 12.95
C GLY A 295 12.67 -6.98 13.20
N CYS A 296 11.59 -6.87 13.97
CA CYS A 296 10.69 -7.97 14.32
C CYS A 296 9.22 -7.71 13.98
N SER A 297 8.49 -8.78 13.68
CA SER A 297 7.02 -8.73 13.52
C SER A 297 6.37 -7.94 14.67
N PRO A 298 5.26 -7.20 14.42
CA PRO A 298 4.55 -6.47 15.47
C PRO A 298 4.18 -7.30 16.72
N SER A 299 4.09 -8.62 16.61
CA SER A 299 3.80 -9.54 17.71
C SER A 299 5.04 -10.13 18.40
N GLN A 300 6.23 -9.66 18.06
CA GLN A 300 7.52 -10.16 18.55
C GLN A 300 8.31 -9.04 19.23
N THR A 301 9.27 -9.44 20.05
CA THR A 301 10.31 -8.56 20.59
C THR A 301 11.68 -9.05 20.11
N CYS A 302 12.65 -8.15 20.11
CA CYS A 302 14.01 -8.49 19.76
C CYS A 302 14.76 -8.98 21.01
N ALA A 303 15.33 -10.17 20.95
CA ALA A 303 16.04 -10.82 22.06
C ALA A 303 17.48 -11.15 21.67
N LEU A 304 18.38 -11.19 22.67
CA LEU A 304 19.78 -11.58 22.51
C LEU A 304 19.91 -13.10 22.67
N GLU A 305 20.45 -13.81 21.67
CA GLU A 305 20.87 -15.21 21.81
C GLU A 305 22.31 -15.33 22.34
N ASP A 306 22.67 -16.54 22.79
CA ASP A 306 23.98 -16.90 23.36
C ASP A 306 25.18 -16.55 22.48
N LYS A 307 24.98 -16.40 21.16
CA LYS A 307 26.03 -16.02 20.19
C LYS A 307 26.15 -14.50 19.98
N GLY A 308 25.39 -13.70 20.73
CA GLY A 308 25.29 -12.25 20.53
C GLY A 308 24.50 -11.86 19.28
N GLU A 309 23.74 -12.80 18.70
CA GLU A 309 22.83 -12.53 17.59
C GLU A 309 21.49 -12.04 18.14
N HIS A 310 20.95 -11.00 17.52
CA HIS A 310 19.63 -10.50 17.86
C HIS A 310 18.59 -11.23 17.02
N ILE A 311 17.63 -11.88 17.68
CA ILE A 311 16.57 -12.64 17.03
C ILE A 311 15.20 -12.10 17.43
N CYS A 312 14.23 -12.30 16.54
CA CYS A 312 12.85 -12.01 16.84
C CYS A 312 12.20 -13.17 17.57
N ALA A 313 11.81 -12.93 18.82
CA ALA A 313 11.17 -13.90 19.68
C ALA A 313 9.74 -13.48 20.00
N VAL A 314 8.82 -14.44 20.05
CA VAL A 314 7.51 -14.21 20.64
C VAL A 314 7.69 -14.20 22.16
N PRO A 315 7.18 -13.20 22.90
CA PRO A 315 7.31 -13.21 24.36
C PRO A 315 6.71 -14.51 24.91
N SER A 316 7.48 -15.22 25.73
CA SER A 316 6.94 -16.37 26.46
C SER A 316 5.89 -15.87 27.46
N MET A 317 4.61 -16.09 27.15
CA MET A 317 3.53 -15.77 28.10
C MET A 317 3.67 -16.66 29.33
N GLY A 318 4.33 -16.16 30.37
CA GLY A 318 4.02 -16.56 31.74
C GLY A 318 2.63 -16.02 32.06
N PHE A 319 1.63 -16.90 32.11
CA PHE A 319 0.26 -16.53 32.46
C PHE A 319 0.22 -15.76 33.80
N ALA A 320 -0.24 -14.53 33.75
CA ALA A 320 -1.11 -13.96 34.76
C ALA A 320 -2.21 -13.22 34.02
N SER A 321 -3.40 -13.82 33.96
CA SER A 321 -4.61 -13.11 33.56
C SER A 321 -4.87 -12.00 34.58
N GLN A 322 -4.59 -10.76 34.20
CA GLN A 322 -5.22 -9.62 34.84
C GLN A 322 -6.07 -8.91 33.81
N ASP A 323 -7.36 -8.93 34.08
CA ASP A 323 -8.39 -8.18 33.36
C ASP A 323 -7.99 -6.71 33.29
N TYR A 324 -7.70 -6.23 32.09
CA TYR A 324 -7.55 -4.80 31.85
C TYR A 324 -8.94 -4.20 31.69
N GLN A 325 -9.55 -3.81 32.80
CA GLN A 325 -10.71 -2.91 32.79
C GLN A 325 -10.23 -1.51 32.37
N SER A 326 -10.73 -1.03 31.24
CA SER A 326 -10.51 0.33 30.77
C SER A 326 -11.48 1.30 31.46
N ASP A 327 -11.01 2.01 32.49
CA ASP A 327 -11.72 3.15 33.05
C ASP A 327 -11.16 4.49 32.52
N ALA A 328 -12.08 5.20 31.85
CA ALA A 328 -12.23 6.65 31.64
C ALA A 328 -11.02 7.59 31.64
N MET A 329 -10.84 8.35 30.55
CA MET A 329 -10.68 9.82 30.59
C MET A 329 -11.16 10.52 29.30
N GLY A 330 -12.03 11.52 29.48
CA GLY A 330 -11.98 12.80 28.75
C GLY A 330 -12.72 12.94 27.42
N LYS A 331 -14.01 13.34 27.47
CA LYS A 331 -14.78 13.85 26.32
C LYS A 331 -14.22 15.20 25.82
N ILE A 332 -13.92 15.30 24.53
CA ILE A 332 -14.03 16.54 23.74
C ILE A 332 -14.78 16.19 22.45
N SER A 333 -15.92 16.83 22.24
CA SER A 333 -16.84 16.58 21.13
C SER A 333 -16.54 17.47 19.92
N PHE A 334 -16.38 16.85 18.75
CA PHE A 334 -16.69 17.45 17.46
C PHE A 334 -17.53 16.45 16.66
N SER A 335 -18.67 16.92 16.17
CA SER A 335 -19.62 16.13 15.40
C SER A 335 -19.13 15.93 13.96
N VAL A 336 -18.68 14.72 13.66
CA VAL A 336 -18.56 14.17 12.29
C VAL A 336 -19.32 12.84 12.31
N PRO A 337 -20.10 12.47 11.29
CA PRO A 337 -20.66 11.12 11.24
C PRO A 337 -19.51 10.11 11.14
N THR A 338 -19.32 9.40 12.24
CA THR A 338 -18.29 8.39 12.52
C THR A 338 -18.79 7.01 12.13
N THR A 339 -18.17 6.33 11.16
CA THR A 339 -18.33 4.86 11.08
C THR A 339 -17.11 4.07 10.60
N MET A 340 -15.95 4.65 10.23
CA MET A 340 -14.75 3.82 9.98
C MET A 340 -13.44 4.51 10.42
N PRO A 341 -12.48 3.77 11.01
CA PRO A 341 -11.15 4.29 11.29
C PRO A 341 -10.43 4.64 9.99
N CYS A 342 -9.60 5.67 10.06
CA CYS A 342 -8.90 6.19 8.89
C CYS A 342 -7.71 5.33 8.49
N ILE A 343 -7.37 5.45 7.22
CA ILE A 343 -6.24 4.90 6.49
C ILE A 343 -5.08 5.94 6.50
N VAL A 344 -3.84 5.53 6.27
CA VAL A 344 -2.65 6.40 6.23
C VAL A 344 -1.88 6.15 4.92
N LEU A 345 -1.50 7.18 4.17
CA LEU A 345 -0.84 7.06 2.86
C LEU A 345 0.56 7.68 2.93
N ILE A 346 1.60 6.91 2.64
CA ILE A 346 2.93 7.50 2.42
C ILE A 346 3.14 7.61 0.91
N LEU A 347 3.27 8.85 0.44
CA LEU A 347 3.65 9.17 -0.93
C LEU A 347 5.16 9.39 -1.01
N PHE A 348 5.87 8.55 -1.77
CA PHE A 348 7.27 8.77 -2.08
C PHE A 348 7.37 9.48 -3.43
N LEU A 349 7.63 10.79 -3.38
CA LEU A 349 7.98 11.56 -4.57
C LEU A 349 9.50 11.53 -4.73
N PHE A 350 10.02 10.95 -5.81
CA PHE A 350 11.40 11.20 -6.21
C PHE A 350 11.51 11.62 -7.67
N VAL A 351 11.84 12.90 -7.84
CA VAL A 351 12.45 13.39 -9.07
C VAL A 351 13.89 12.86 -9.08
N ARG A 352 14.25 12.06 -10.09
CA ARG A 352 15.65 11.71 -10.36
C ARG A 352 16.48 13.00 -10.33
N ASN A 353 17.38 13.14 -9.35
CA ASN A 353 18.52 14.02 -9.55
C ASN A 353 19.40 13.34 -10.60
N LYS A 354 19.52 13.99 -11.75
CA LYS A 354 20.40 13.57 -12.86
C LYS A 354 21.85 13.52 -12.42
#